data_AF-A0AB34CNQ3-F1
#
_entry.id   AF-A0AB34CNQ3-F1
#
_cell.length_a   1.000
_cell.length_b   1.000
_cell.length_c   1.000
_cell.angle_alpha   90.00
_cell.angle_beta   90.00
_cell.angle_gamma   90.00
#
_symmetry.space_group_name_H-M   'P 1'
#
loop_
_entity.id
_entity.type
_entity.pdbx_description
1 polymer ?
#
loop_
_entity_poly.entity_id
_entity_poly.type
_entity_poly.pdbx_seq_one_letter_code
_entity_poly.pdbx_strand_id
1 'polypeptide(L)' 'MKIEISENDNVIWMRDTANKLGIASKGYLKDGTQQKIIAALEDALAQAKGEALSWNNVNTVFDVG' A
#
# COMPACT_ATOMS: atom_id res chain seq x y z
N MET A 1 7.91 -2.90 -10.20
CA MET A 1 7.02 -3.34 -9.09
C MET A 1 5.60 -3.01 -9.49
N LYS A 2 4.67 -3.96 -9.34
CA LYS A 2 3.26 -3.78 -9.68
C LYS A 2 2.44 -3.85 -8.40
N ILE A 3 1.52 -2.90 -8.24
CA ILE A 3 0.59 -2.82 -7.11
C ILE A 3 -0.82 -2.66 -7.70
N GLU A 4 -1.77 -3.44 -7.17
CA GLU A 4 -3.16 -3.46 -7.62
C GLU A 4 -4.10 -3.36 -6.41
N ILE A 5 -5.18 -2.60 -6.59
CA ILE A 5 -6.28 -2.51 -5.63
C ILE A 5 -7.53 -3.00 -6.36
N SER A 6 -8.18 -3.99 -5.77
CA SER A 6 -9.38 -4.62 -6.32
C SER A 6 -10.56 -4.46 -5.37
N GLU A 7 -11.73 -4.18 -5.92
CA GLU A 7 -13.01 -4.16 -5.20
C GLU A 7 -13.99 -5.06 -5.97
N ASN A 8 -14.64 -6.01 -5.28
CA ASN A 8 -15.55 -6.98 -5.90
C ASN A 8 -14.94 -7.68 -7.14
N ASP A 9 -13.72 -8.21 -6.99
CA ASP A 9 -12.93 -8.85 -8.06
C ASP A 9 -12.58 -7.96 -9.27
N ASN A 10 -12.84 -6.65 -9.21
CA ASN A 10 -12.48 -5.69 -10.25
C ASN A 10 -11.29 -4.84 -9.82
N VAL A 11 -10.24 -4.78 -10.64
CA VAL A 11 -9.10 -3.88 -10.42
C VAL A 11 -9.54 -2.45 -10.65
N ILE A 12 -9.72 -1.70 -9.57
CA ILE A 12 -10.11 -0.28 -9.62
C ILE A 12 -8.88 0.64 -9.68
N TRP A 13 -7.71 0.17 -9.27
CA TRP A 13 -6.48 0.95 -9.37
C TRP A 13 -5.27 0.06 -9.55
N MET A 14 -4.32 0.51 -10.36
CA MET A 14 -3.09 -0.21 -10.60
C MET A 14 -1.96 0.77 -10.88
N ARG A 15 -0.77 0.44 -10.37
CA ARG A 15 0.48 1.11 -10.73
C ARG A 15 1.55 0.07 -11.00
N ASP A 16 2.08 0.12 -12.21
CA ASP A 16 3.28 -0.63 -12.60
C ASP A 16 4.43 0.34 -12.84
N THR A 17 5.39 0.33 -11.92
CA THR A 17 6.56 1.21 -12.01
C THR A 17 7.57 0.75 -13.06
N ALA A 18 7.60 -0.54 -13.42
CA ALA A 18 8.54 -1.07 -14.40
C ALA A 18 8.11 -0.69 -15.82
N ASN A 19 6.82 -0.85 -16.11
CA ASN A 19 6.27 -0.56 -17.44
C ASN A 19 5.72 0.87 -17.57
N LYS A 20 5.79 1.67 -16.50
CA LYS A 20 5.19 3.03 -16.40
C LYS A 20 3.70 3.05 -16.73
N LEU A 21 2.99 1.96 -16.41
CA LEU A 21 1.55 1.82 -16.61
C LEU A 21 0.79 2.17 -15.33
N GLY A 22 -0.45 2.60 -15.49
CA GLY A 22 -1.37 2.74 -14.38
C GLY A 22 -2.79 3.06 -14.81
N ILE A 23 -3.72 2.83 -13.89
CA ILE A 23 -5.14 3.15 -14.06
C ILE A 23 -5.41 4.49 -13.38
N ALA A 24 -5.99 5.42 -14.13
CA ALA A 24 -6.49 6.70 -13.61
C ALA A 24 -7.89 6.95 -14.16
N SER A 25 -8.92 6.90 -13.29
CA SER A 25 -10.30 7.20 -13.67
C SER A 25 -10.74 8.53 -13.06
N LYS A 26 -11.24 9.44 -13.90
CA LYS A 26 -11.86 10.69 -13.45
C LYS A 26 -13.18 10.45 -12.69
N GLY A 27 -13.81 9.28 -12.86
CA GLY A 27 -15.03 8.89 -12.13
C GLY A 27 -14.77 8.72 -10.63
N TYR A 28 -13.61 8.16 -10.27
CA TYR A 28 -13.24 7.90 -8.88
C TYR A 28 -13.01 9.15 -8.05
N LEU A 29 -12.69 10.27 -8.70
CA LEU A 29 -12.63 11.57 -8.03
C LEU A 29 -14.01 12.10 -7.64
N LYS A 30 -15.06 11.73 -8.39
CA LYS A 30 -16.42 12.23 -8.18
C LYS A 30 -17.20 11.43 -7.15
N ASP A 31 -16.99 10.12 -7.09
CA ASP A 31 -17.72 9.20 -6.21
C ASP A 31 -17.00 8.92 -4.86
N GLY A 32 -15.82 9.49 -4.66
CA GLY A 32 -15.02 9.31 -3.44
C GLY A 32 -14.12 8.08 -3.44
N THR A 33 -14.13 7.27 -4.50
CA THR A 33 -13.31 6.06 -4.62
C THR A 33 -11.82 6.37 -4.59
N GLN A 34 -11.40 7.52 -5.13
CA GLN A 34 -10.01 7.96 -5.09
C GLN A 34 -9.51 8.14 -3.64
N GLN A 35 -10.35 8.70 -2.76
CA GLN A 35 -10.01 8.90 -1.35
C GLN A 35 -9.91 7.55 -0.62
N LYS A 36 -10.78 6.59 -0.93
CA LYS A 36 -10.70 5.22 -0.41
C LYS A 36 -9.40 4.53 -0.83
N ILE A 37 -9.02 4.68 -2.10
CA ILE A 37 -7.75 4.16 -2.64
C ILE A 37 -6.56 4.77 -1.89
N ILE A 38 -6.56 6.09 -1.67
CA ILE A 38 -5.49 6.77 -0.94
C ILE A 38 -5.39 6.25 0.49
N ALA A 39 -6.50 6.18 1.22
CA ALA A 39 -6.52 5.68 2.60
C ALA A 39 -5.99 4.24 2.69
N ALA A 40 -6.42 3.35 1.78
CA ALA A 40 -5.94 1.97 1.74
C ALA A 40 -4.42 1.87 1.50
N LEU A 41 -3.87 2.74 0.65
CA LEU A 41 -2.43 2.79 0.39
C LEU A 41 -1.64 3.36 1.59
N GLU A 42 -2.19 4.35 2.28
CA GLU A 42 -1.59 4.93 3.49
C GLU A 42 -1.55 3.90 4.63
N ASP A 43 -2.63 3.15 4.84
CA ASP A 43 -2.69 2.06 5.82
C ASP A 43 -1.70 0.94 5.49
N ALA A 44 -1.64 0.51 4.22
CA ALA A 44 -0.68 -0.50 3.79
C ALA A 44 0.78 -0.03 3.97
N LEU A 45 1.06 1.25 3.71
CA LEU A 45 2.37 1.84 3.97
C LEU A 45 2.69 1.87 5.48
N ALA A 46 1.72 2.22 6.32
CA ALA A 46 1.87 2.21 7.76
C ALA A 46 2.19 0.81 8.28
N GLN A 47 1.48 -0.22 7.79
CA GLN A 47 1.76 -1.61 8.11
C GLN A 47 3.18 -2.04 7.71
N ALA A 48 3.57 -1.79 6.45
CA ALA A 48 4.90 -2.15 5.97
C ALA A 48 6.03 -1.47 6.77
N LYS A 49 5.83 -0.20 7.17
CA LYS A 49 6.75 0.50 8.07
C LYS A 49 6.78 -0.13 9.46
N GLY A 50 5.64 -0.52 10.00
CA GLY A 50 5.54 -1.23 11.28
C GLY A 50 6.30 -2.56 11.26
N GLU A 51 6.16 -3.34 10.19
CA GLU A 51 6.89 -4.61 10.00
C GLU A 51 8.40 -4.37 9.94
N ALA A 52 8.86 -3.37 9.19
CA ALA A 52 10.28 -3.00 9.13
C ALA A 52 10.85 -2.57 10.50
N LEU A 53 10.08 -1.84 11.30
CA LEU A 53 10.47 -1.42 12.64
C LEU A 53 10.45 -2.58 13.64
N SER A 54 9.52 -3.52 13.51
CA SER A 54 9.42 -4.70 14.37
C SER A 54 10.66 -5.60 14.27
N TRP A 55 11.25 -5.70 13.06
CA TRP A 55 12.46 -6.47 12.83
C TRP A 55 13.72 -5.80 13.43
N ASN A 56 13.72 -4.47 13.58
CA ASN A 56 14.81 -3.77 14.27
C ASN A 56 14.77 -3.96 15.79
N ASN A 57 13.61 -4.25 16.38
CA ASN A 57 13.48 -4.37 17.84
C ASN A 57 13.82 -5.77 18.39
N VAL A 58 13.77 -6.82 17.56
CA VAL A 58 14.10 -8.19 17.97
C VAL A 58 15.62 -8.48 18.02
N ASN A 59 16.46 -7.60 17.47
CA ASN A 59 17.92 -7.73 17.52
C ASN A 59 18.57 -7.00 18.71
N THR A 60 17.77 -6.44 19.62
CA THR A 60 18.26 -5.74 20.83
C THR A 60 17.90 -6.49 22.11
N VAL A 61 17.77 -7.82 22.05
CA VAL A 61 17.85 -8.62 23.28
C VAL A 61 19.33 -8.63 23.66
N PHE A 62 19.70 -7.71 24.55
CA PHE A 62 20.97 -7.73 25.25
C PHE A 62 21.14 -9.12 25.88
N ASP A 63 22.19 -9.82 25.46
CA ASP A 63 22.79 -10.93 26.18
C ASP A 63 23.20 -10.40 27.56
N VAL A 64 22.38 -10.69 28.58
CA VAL A 64 22.72 -10.42 29.98
C VAL A 64 23.37 -11.70 30.48
N GLY A 65 24.71 -11.71 30.41
CA GLY A 65 25.56 -12.72 31.06
C GLY A 65 25.54 -12.66 32.58
#